data_AF-A0A6I4NJF6-F1
#
_entry.id   AF-A0A6I4NJF6-F1
#
_cell.length_a   1.000
_cell.length_b   1.000
_cell.length_c   1.000
_cell.angle_alpha   90.00
_cell.angle_beta   90.00
_cell.angle_gamma   90.00
#
_symmetry.space_group_name_H-M   'P 1'
#
loop_
_entity.id
_entity.type
_entity.pdbx_description
1 polymer ?
#
loop_
_entity_poly.entity_id
_entity_poly.type
_entity_poly.pdbx_seq_one_letter_code
_entity_poly.pdbx_strand_id
1 'polypeptide(L)'
;MNATLLAVALSLVSAAAYACAAVAQERLAARITGTGDGFLRLLGSGVWWSSVGLNASAALLHVAALKYGPLTLVQPLGALTLVAAVPLGARLAGRRVTPLEWRGTGLTLIGLGALLLTASGPAPDDTLTLTEALAVAGVTMAVIGVLSRPGTRPGLRHATASGFASGVASALTQTVTVAATDRSGPLLAPQVIVVALLVAAFAVGGLFLSQTAYRGGLGAPLAVVTLANPVAAAAIGLTLLGERLQGGVAGLFLAAGGAAIAAYGVVVLTRSPRDEVHSRTPAEDFLPSIPDQPEPAALHLSSP
;
A
#
# COMPACT_ATOMS: atom_id res chain seq x y z
N MET A 1 -22.66 10.15 -22.14
CA MET A 1 -21.58 10.56 -21.23
C MET A 1 -20.26 10.53 -21.99
N ASN A 2 -19.43 11.56 -21.83
CA ASN A 2 -18.10 11.61 -22.44
C ASN A 2 -17.22 10.49 -21.83
N ALA A 3 -16.53 9.69 -22.65
CA ALA A 3 -15.72 8.56 -22.19
C ALA A 3 -14.69 8.99 -21.13
N THR A 4 -14.06 10.14 -21.34
CA THR A 4 -13.12 10.73 -20.37
C THR A 4 -13.78 11.04 -19.03
N LEU A 5 -15.01 11.58 -19.01
CA LEU A 5 -15.72 11.84 -17.75
C LEU A 5 -16.05 10.55 -17.00
N LEU A 6 -16.40 9.49 -17.74
CA LEU A 6 -16.62 8.17 -17.14
C LEU A 6 -15.32 7.60 -16.56
N ALA A 7 -14.19 7.73 -17.27
CA ALA A 7 -12.87 7.31 -16.75
C ALA A 7 -12.49 8.06 -15.47
N VAL A 8 -12.70 9.39 -15.44
CA VAL A 8 -12.47 10.21 -14.25
C VAL A 8 -13.36 9.76 -13.09
N ALA A 9 -14.67 9.60 -13.33
CA ALA A 9 -15.61 9.18 -12.29
C ALA A 9 -15.26 7.80 -11.72
N LEU A 10 -15.00 6.81 -12.57
CA LEU A 10 -14.58 5.46 -12.15
C LEU A 10 -13.26 5.49 -11.37
N SER A 11 -12.29 6.30 -11.80
CA SER A 11 -11.01 6.46 -11.11
C SER A 11 -11.16 7.08 -9.73
N LEU A 12 -12.02 8.09 -9.58
CA LEU A 12 -12.29 8.72 -8.28
C LEU A 12 -13.01 7.78 -7.31
N VAL A 13 -14.00 7.01 -7.79
CA VAL A 13 -14.68 6.00 -6.97
C VAL A 13 -13.72 4.88 -6.59
N SER A 14 -12.88 4.43 -7.52
CA SER A 14 -11.80 3.46 -7.24
C SER A 14 -10.86 3.98 -6.16
N ALA A 15 -10.36 5.21 -6.30
CA ALA A 15 -9.43 5.81 -5.35
C ALA A 15 -10.03 5.92 -3.94
N ALA A 16 -11.31 6.29 -3.84
CA ALA A 16 -12.05 6.34 -2.58
C ALA A 16 -12.26 4.94 -1.97
N ALA A 17 -12.60 3.94 -2.80
CA ALA A 17 -12.75 2.56 -2.34
C ALA A 17 -11.43 1.99 -1.81
N TYR A 18 -10.31 2.21 -2.51
CA TYR A 18 -8.97 1.86 -2.02
C TYR A 18 -8.63 2.58 -0.71
N ALA A 19 -8.97 3.86 -0.58
CA ALA A 19 -8.72 4.63 0.63
C ALA A 19 -9.49 4.05 1.83
N CYS A 20 -10.78 3.73 1.65
CA CYS A 20 -11.59 3.06 2.66
C CYS A 20 -11.03 1.68 3.03
N ALA A 21 -10.61 0.90 2.03
CA ALA A 21 -9.95 -0.39 2.23
C ALA A 21 -8.70 -0.23 3.11
N ALA A 22 -7.81 0.69 2.76
CA ALA A 22 -6.53 0.91 3.45
C ALA A 22 -6.74 1.37 4.90
N VAL A 23 -7.72 2.24 5.17
CA VAL A 23 -8.07 2.65 6.54
C VAL A 23 -8.68 1.50 7.34
N ALA A 24 -9.50 0.65 6.72
CA ALA A 24 -10.01 -0.56 7.37
C ALA A 24 -8.87 -1.53 7.73
N GLN A 25 -7.88 -1.69 6.84
CA GLN A 25 -6.68 -2.50 7.09
C GLN A 25 -5.84 -1.92 8.22
N GLU A 26 -5.57 -0.61 8.23
CA GLU A 26 -4.84 0.06 9.31
C GLU A 26 -5.49 -0.18 10.67
N ARG A 27 -6.80 0.05 10.77
CA ARG A 27 -7.53 -0.15 12.02
C ARG A 27 -7.48 -1.60 12.50
N LEU A 28 -7.59 -2.54 11.57
CA LEU A 28 -7.50 -3.96 11.89
C LEU A 28 -6.06 -4.35 12.29
N ALA A 29 -5.06 -3.76 11.63
CA ALA A 29 -3.64 -3.96 11.94
C ALA A 29 -3.26 -3.41 13.32
N ALA A 30 -3.82 -2.26 13.71
CA ALA A 30 -3.62 -1.68 15.04
C ALA A 30 -4.25 -2.52 16.17
N ARG A 31 -5.39 -3.18 15.89
CA ARG A 31 -6.09 -4.03 16.87
C ARG A 31 -5.48 -5.41 17.02
N ILE A 32 -4.86 -5.94 15.97
CA ILE A 32 -4.23 -7.26 15.98
C ILE A 32 -2.72 -7.09 16.19
N THR A 33 -2.37 -6.73 17.42
CA THR A 33 -0.98 -6.67 17.92
C THR A 33 -0.82 -7.77 18.98
N GLY A 34 0.06 -8.76 18.74
CA GLY A 34 0.30 -9.87 19.68
C GLY A 34 0.23 -11.28 19.07
N THR A 35 0.74 -12.25 19.84
CA THR A 35 1.16 -13.64 19.53
C THR A 35 0.30 -14.50 18.60
N GLY A 36 0.99 -15.35 17.82
CA GLY A 36 0.56 -16.65 17.25
C GLY A 36 -0.63 -16.64 16.27
N ASP A 37 -1.80 -16.26 16.78
CA ASP A 37 -3.10 -16.47 16.13
C ASP A 37 -3.61 -15.25 15.38
N GLY A 38 -2.80 -14.19 15.29
CA GLY A 38 -3.17 -12.93 14.63
C GLY A 38 -3.64 -13.12 13.18
N PHE A 39 -3.09 -14.10 12.47
CA PHE A 39 -3.51 -14.43 11.10
C PHE A 39 -4.89 -15.10 11.04
N LEU A 40 -5.18 -16.06 11.92
CA LEU A 40 -6.48 -16.73 11.98
C LEU A 40 -7.58 -15.75 12.41
N ARG A 41 -7.29 -14.89 13.40
CA ARG A 41 -8.19 -13.83 13.84
C ARG A 41 -8.46 -12.78 12.76
N LEU A 42 -7.45 -12.50 11.92
CA LEU A 42 -7.61 -11.62 10.76
C LEU A 42 -8.60 -12.23 9.77
N LEU A 43 -8.43 -13.51 9.41
CA LEU A 43 -9.30 -14.21 8.46
C LEU A 43 -10.73 -14.40 8.97
N GLY A 44 -10.93 -14.51 10.29
CA GLY A 44 -12.26 -14.55 10.91
C GLY A 44 -12.95 -13.18 11.01
N SER A 45 -12.28 -12.08 10.69
CA SER A 45 -12.83 -10.73 10.84
C SER A 45 -13.70 -10.32 9.65
N GLY A 46 -14.96 -9.93 9.90
CA GLY A 46 -15.81 -9.34 8.86
C GLY A 46 -15.24 -8.04 8.27
N VAL A 47 -14.44 -7.30 9.05
CA VAL A 47 -13.74 -6.08 8.59
C VAL A 47 -12.63 -6.42 7.60
N TRP A 48 -11.93 -7.55 7.78
CA TRP A 48 -10.93 -8.03 6.82
C TRP A 48 -11.57 -8.28 5.46
N TRP A 49 -12.63 -9.09 5.42
CA TRP A 49 -13.30 -9.41 4.15
C TRP A 49 -13.97 -8.20 3.51
N SER A 50 -14.46 -7.26 4.32
CA SER A 50 -14.95 -5.97 3.81
C SER A 50 -13.83 -5.18 3.14
N SER A 51 -12.63 -5.15 3.73
CA SER A 51 -11.45 -4.53 3.12
C SER A 51 -10.97 -5.25 1.86
N VAL A 52 -10.96 -6.58 1.85
CA VAL A 52 -10.65 -7.39 0.66
C VAL A 52 -11.64 -7.06 -0.47
N GLY A 53 -12.94 -7.02 -0.16
CA GLY A 53 -13.99 -6.68 -1.13
C GLY A 53 -13.86 -5.25 -1.66
N LEU A 54 -13.51 -4.28 -0.82
CA LEU A 54 -13.23 -2.91 -1.23
C LEU A 54 -12.00 -2.83 -2.14
N ASN A 55 -10.92 -3.53 -1.82
CA ASN A 55 -9.72 -3.60 -2.67
C ASN A 55 -10.04 -4.23 -4.04
N ALA A 56 -10.77 -5.34 -4.06
CA ALA A 56 -11.17 -6.01 -5.30
C ALA A 56 -12.08 -5.10 -6.16
N SER A 57 -13.08 -4.47 -5.54
CA SER A 57 -13.99 -3.54 -6.23
C SER A 57 -13.22 -2.33 -6.78
N ALA A 58 -12.31 -1.77 -5.99
CA ALA A 58 -11.47 -0.65 -6.41
C ALA A 58 -10.57 -1.02 -7.60
N ALA A 59 -9.97 -2.22 -7.58
CA ALA A 59 -9.16 -2.75 -8.69
C ALA A 59 -9.99 -2.90 -9.97
N LEU A 60 -11.19 -3.48 -9.87
CA LEU A 60 -12.10 -3.65 -11.01
C LEU A 60 -12.54 -2.31 -11.59
N LEU A 61 -12.87 -1.34 -10.74
CA LEU A 61 -13.20 0.03 -11.17
C LEU A 61 -12.02 0.72 -11.85
N HIS A 62 -10.80 0.49 -11.35
CA HIS A 62 -9.57 1.04 -11.95
C HIS A 62 -9.34 0.46 -13.36
N VAL A 63 -9.43 -0.86 -13.51
CA VAL A 63 -9.34 -1.53 -14.82
C VAL A 63 -10.45 -1.07 -15.76
N ALA A 64 -11.68 -0.93 -15.26
CA ALA A 64 -12.78 -0.38 -16.04
C ALA A 64 -12.51 1.05 -16.50
N ALA A 65 -11.88 1.90 -15.67
CA ALA A 65 -11.51 3.27 -16.05
C ALA A 65 -10.52 3.29 -17.22
N LEU A 66 -9.56 2.34 -17.26
CA LEU A 66 -8.60 2.22 -18.37
C LEU A 66 -9.25 1.88 -19.72
N LYS A 67 -10.45 1.29 -19.71
CA LYS A 67 -11.24 1.10 -20.95
C LYS A 67 -11.74 2.42 -21.55
N TYR A 68 -11.92 3.44 -20.71
CA TYR A 68 -12.54 4.71 -21.10
C TYR A 68 -11.57 5.90 -21.13
N GLY A 69 -10.35 5.75 -20.62
CA GLY A 69 -9.36 6.81 -20.55
C GLY A 69 -7.92 6.29 -20.50
N PRO A 70 -6.94 7.14 -20.86
CA PRO A 70 -5.54 6.72 -20.93
C PRO A 70 -4.96 6.49 -19.53
N LEU A 71 -3.97 5.61 -19.44
CA LEU A 71 -3.22 5.32 -18.21
C LEU A 71 -2.64 6.60 -17.58
N THR A 72 -2.17 7.52 -18.42
CA THR A 72 -1.62 8.83 -18.03
C THR A 72 -2.61 9.70 -17.26
N LEU A 73 -3.91 9.45 -17.41
CA LEU A 73 -4.98 10.12 -16.66
C LEU A 73 -5.42 9.29 -15.45
N VAL A 74 -5.61 7.97 -15.64
CA VAL A 74 -6.18 7.08 -14.62
C VAL A 74 -5.21 6.87 -13.44
N GLN A 75 -3.91 6.78 -13.72
CA GLN A 75 -2.90 6.46 -12.71
C GLN A 75 -2.65 7.62 -11.72
N PRO A 76 -2.52 8.90 -12.15
CA PRO A 76 -2.50 10.02 -11.21
C PRO A 76 -3.78 10.15 -10.37
N LEU A 77 -4.95 9.86 -10.95
CA LEU A 77 -6.21 9.84 -10.19
C LEU A 77 -6.23 8.70 -9.16
N GLY A 78 -5.66 7.54 -9.48
CA GLY A 78 -5.47 6.45 -8.52
C GLY A 78 -4.60 6.86 -7.34
N ALA A 79 -3.59 7.70 -7.54
CA ALA A 79 -2.75 8.20 -6.46
C ALA A 79 -3.52 9.07 -5.45
N LEU A 80 -4.69 9.61 -5.81
CA LEU A 80 -5.58 10.31 -4.87
C LEU A 80 -6.10 9.41 -3.76
N THR A 81 -5.93 8.08 -3.83
CA THR A 81 -6.11 7.19 -2.69
C THR A 81 -5.34 7.70 -1.46
N LEU A 82 -4.10 8.17 -1.62
CA LEU A 82 -3.33 8.71 -0.50
C LEU A 82 -3.99 9.98 0.08
N VAL A 83 -4.47 10.88 -0.78
CA VAL A 83 -5.15 12.13 -0.40
C VAL A 83 -6.44 11.86 0.35
N ALA A 84 -7.19 10.82 -0.04
CA ALA A 84 -8.43 10.44 0.62
C ALA A 84 -8.19 9.65 1.92
N ALA A 85 -7.20 8.76 1.92
CA ALA A 85 -6.94 7.85 3.03
C ALA A 85 -6.39 8.54 4.27
N VAL A 86 -5.48 9.51 4.11
CA VAL A 86 -4.85 10.21 5.26
C VAL A 86 -5.89 10.98 6.10
N PRO A 87 -6.75 11.83 5.52
CA PRO A 87 -7.83 12.49 6.26
C PRO A 87 -8.88 11.53 6.80
N LEU A 88 -9.24 10.51 6.03
CA LEU A 88 -10.21 9.51 6.47
C LEU A 88 -9.70 8.76 7.71
N GLY A 89 -8.44 8.31 7.68
CA GLY A 89 -7.76 7.65 8.79
C GLY A 89 -7.66 8.56 10.03
N ALA A 90 -7.25 9.82 9.84
CA ALA A 90 -7.19 10.79 10.94
C ALA A 90 -8.56 11.03 11.59
N ARG A 91 -9.60 11.30 10.79
CA ARG A 91 -10.97 11.49 11.28
C ARG A 91 -11.47 10.28 12.06
N LEU A 92 -11.23 9.10 11.52
CA LEU A 92 -11.61 7.84 12.13
C LEU A 92 -10.80 7.53 13.41
N ALA A 93 -9.60 8.05 13.54
CA ALA A 93 -8.81 7.99 14.77
C ALA A 93 -9.15 9.12 15.77
N GLY A 94 -10.13 9.99 15.48
CA GLY A 94 -10.52 11.10 16.35
C GLY A 94 -9.52 12.26 16.38
N ARG A 95 -8.60 12.33 15.42
CA ARG A 95 -7.56 13.38 15.34
C ARG A 95 -7.66 14.21 14.07
N ARG A 96 -6.98 15.35 14.07
CA ARG A 96 -6.82 16.18 12.86
C ARG A 96 -5.60 15.72 12.05
N VAL A 97 -5.63 15.98 10.75
CA VAL A 97 -4.47 15.77 9.87
C VAL A 97 -3.42 16.84 10.19
N THR A 98 -2.18 16.42 10.41
CA THR A 98 -1.11 17.38 10.72
C THR A 98 -0.68 18.14 9.46
N PRO A 99 -0.12 19.35 9.58
CA PRO A 99 0.48 20.06 8.44
C PRO A 99 1.61 19.24 7.77
N LEU A 100 2.31 18.41 8.55
CA LEU A 100 3.37 17.54 8.04
C LEU A 100 2.80 16.39 7.19
N GLU A 101 1.66 15.81 7.60
CA GLU A 101 0.94 14.81 6.81
C GLU A 101 0.47 15.38 5.46
N TRP A 102 -0.07 16.60 5.45
CA TRP A 102 -0.46 17.27 4.21
C TRP A 102 0.74 17.55 3.31
N ARG A 103 1.83 18.10 3.87
CA ARG A 103 3.05 18.38 3.12
C ARG A 103 3.66 17.11 2.55
N GLY A 104 3.76 16.06 3.34
CA GLY A 104 4.32 14.77 2.92
C GLY A 104 3.48 14.12 1.82
N THR A 105 2.15 14.17 1.95
CA THR A 105 1.21 13.69 0.93
C THR A 105 1.36 14.48 -0.38
N GLY A 106 1.39 15.80 -0.30
CA GLY A 106 1.56 16.67 -1.47
C GLY A 106 2.88 16.43 -2.19
N LEU A 107 4.00 16.37 -1.46
CA LEU A 107 5.32 16.07 -2.02
C LEU A 107 5.34 14.68 -2.68
N THR A 108 4.76 13.67 -2.03
CA THR A 108 4.65 12.32 -2.59
C THR A 108 3.94 12.33 -3.94
N LEU A 109 2.82 13.04 -4.05
CA LEU A 109 2.02 13.12 -5.27
C LEU A 109 2.69 13.92 -6.38
N ILE A 110 3.36 15.02 -6.04
CA ILE A 110 4.14 15.81 -7.01
C ILE A 110 5.25 14.94 -7.59
N GLY A 111 6.02 14.26 -6.72
CA GLY A 111 7.11 13.40 -7.15
C GLY A 111 6.62 12.20 -7.99
N LEU A 112 5.51 11.58 -7.57
CA LEU A 112 4.87 10.51 -8.34
C LEU A 112 4.36 11.02 -9.69
N GLY A 113 3.72 12.19 -9.75
CA GLY A 113 3.25 12.79 -11.00
C GLY A 113 4.40 13.01 -11.98
N ALA A 114 5.53 13.54 -11.51
CA ALA A 114 6.74 13.70 -12.33
C ALA A 114 7.26 12.35 -12.85
N LEU A 115 7.29 11.30 -12.02
CA LEU A 115 7.66 9.95 -12.45
C LEU A 115 6.70 9.42 -13.53
N LEU A 116 5.39 9.51 -13.30
CA LEU A 116 4.38 8.99 -14.22
C LEU A 116 4.41 9.70 -15.58
N LEU A 117 4.66 11.01 -15.60
CA LEU A 117 4.82 11.75 -16.86
C LEU A 117 5.96 11.21 -17.72
N THR A 118 7.01 10.69 -17.10
CA THR A 118 8.16 10.12 -17.83
C THR A 118 7.97 8.65 -18.21
N ALA A 119 7.19 7.91 -17.41
CA ALA A 119 6.92 6.48 -17.60
C ALA A 119 5.72 6.18 -18.52
N SER A 120 5.02 7.21 -18.98
CA SER A 120 3.79 7.09 -19.78
C SER A 120 4.06 6.74 -21.26
N GLY A 121 4.64 5.58 -21.56
CA GLY A 121 4.79 5.08 -22.94
C GLY A 121 3.47 4.58 -23.55
N PRO A 122 3.41 4.36 -24.89
CA PRO A 122 2.37 3.53 -25.48
C PRO A 122 2.32 2.17 -24.78
N ALA A 123 1.12 1.60 -24.62
CA ALA A 123 0.99 0.25 -24.08
C ALA A 123 1.85 -0.69 -24.95
N PRO A 124 2.67 -1.56 -24.36
CA PRO A 124 3.54 -2.42 -25.14
C PRO A 124 2.71 -3.32 -26.06
N ASP A 125 3.16 -3.44 -27.31
CA ASP A 125 2.61 -4.40 -28.29
C ASP A 125 2.95 -5.85 -27.89
N ASP A 126 4.03 -6.03 -27.11
CA ASP A 126 4.50 -7.31 -26.61
C ASP A 126 4.01 -7.62 -25.18
N THR A 127 3.75 -8.89 -24.93
CA THR A 127 3.45 -9.42 -23.60
C THR A 127 4.63 -10.24 -23.08
N LEU A 128 4.74 -10.34 -21.75
CA LEU A 128 5.78 -11.17 -21.13
C LEU A 128 5.59 -12.63 -21.55
N THR A 129 6.67 -13.26 -22.02
CA THR A 129 6.71 -14.71 -22.19
C THR A 129 6.53 -15.38 -20.83
N LEU A 130 6.09 -16.65 -20.81
CA LEU A 130 5.94 -17.41 -19.57
C LEU A 130 7.26 -17.45 -18.77
N THR A 131 8.41 -17.58 -19.46
CA THR A 131 9.73 -17.60 -18.83
C THR A 131 10.06 -16.27 -18.16
N GLU A 132 9.79 -15.15 -18.82
CA GLU A 132 10.00 -13.82 -18.25
C GLU A 132 9.05 -13.57 -17.07
N ALA A 133 7.77 -13.95 -17.20
CA ALA A 133 6.81 -13.86 -16.11
C ALA A 133 7.27 -14.65 -14.87
N LEU A 134 7.77 -15.88 -15.06
CA LEU A 134 8.33 -16.70 -13.98
C LEU A 134 9.62 -16.12 -13.40
N ALA A 135 10.50 -15.57 -14.24
CA ALA A 135 11.74 -14.92 -13.79
C ALA A 135 11.45 -13.67 -12.94
N VAL A 136 10.57 -12.79 -13.43
CA VAL A 136 10.10 -11.60 -12.69
C VAL A 136 9.45 -12.01 -11.37
N ALA A 137 8.60 -13.03 -11.40
CA ALA A 137 7.97 -13.56 -10.19
C ALA A 137 9.01 -14.07 -9.19
N GLY A 138 9.98 -14.87 -9.65
CA GLY A 138 11.06 -15.41 -8.82
C GLY A 138 11.91 -14.33 -8.17
N VAL A 139 12.37 -13.34 -8.96
CA VAL A 139 13.15 -12.19 -8.45
C VAL A 139 12.34 -11.39 -7.44
N THR A 140 11.07 -11.12 -7.73
CA THR A 140 10.19 -10.35 -6.84
C THR A 140 9.97 -11.09 -5.52
N MET A 141 9.72 -12.40 -5.56
CA MET A 141 9.59 -13.21 -4.34
C MET A 141 10.88 -13.20 -3.51
N ALA A 142 12.05 -13.25 -4.14
CA ALA A 142 13.32 -13.13 -3.44
C ALA A 142 13.47 -11.77 -2.74
N VAL A 143 13.15 -10.67 -3.43
CA VAL A 143 13.16 -9.31 -2.87
C VAL A 143 12.18 -9.19 -1.70
N ILE A 144 10.95 -9.68 -1.85
CA ILE A 144 9.95 -9.72 -0.78
C ILE A 144 10.49 -10.53 0.41
N GLY A 145 11.07 -11.71 0.19
CA GLY A 145 11.66 -12.54 1.23
C GLY A 145 12.75 -11.81 2.02
N VAL A 146 13.62 -11.06 1.34
CA VAL A 146 14.64 -10.21 1.98
C VAL A 146 13.99 -9.10 2.80
N LEU A 147 13.01 -8.39 2.24
CA LEU A 147 12.29 -7.28 2.89
C LEU A 147 11.43 -7.72 4.08
N SER A 148 10.97 -8.98 4.09
CA SER A 148 10.10 -9.56 5.12
C SER A 148 10.85 -10.38 6.18
N ARG A 149 12.19 -10.39 6.17
CA ARG A 149 12.98 -11.12 7.18
C ARG A 149 12.60 -10.73 8.63
N PRO A 150 12.44 -11.72 9.54
CA PRO A 150 12.17 -11.50 10.96
C PRO A 150 13.23 -10.62 11.63
N GLY A 151 12.86 -9.91 12.71
CA GLY A 151 13.79 -9.11 13.51
C GLY A 151 13.87 -7.63 13.14
N THR A 152 13.07 -7.17 12.19
CA THR A 152 12.94 -5.74 11.86
C THR A 152 11.54 -5.22 12.18
N ARG A 153 11.43 -3.93 12.55
CA ARG A 153 10.12 -3.33 12.84
C ARG A 153 9.25 -3.34 11.57
N PRO A 154 8.02 -3.92 11.61
CA PRO A 154 7.10 -3.85 10.47
C PRO A 154 6.77 -2.38 10.17
N GLY A 155 6.69 -2.03 8.88
CA GLY A 155 6.62 -0.64 8.43
C GLY A 155 6.95 -0.53 6.94
N LEU A 156 7.80 0.42 6.56
CA LEU A 156 8.07 0.74 5.15
C LEU A 156 8.64 -0.42 4.33
N ARG A 157 9.35 -1.38 4.93
CA ARG A 157 9.86 -2.58 4.21
C ARG A 157 8.73 -3.43 3.66
N HIS A 158 7.69 -3.65 4.46
CA HIS A 158 6.51 -4.42 4.06
C HIS A 158 5.63 -3.62 3.08
N ALA A 159 5.57 -2.30 3.22
CA ALA A 159 4.93 -1.44 2.23
C ALA A 159 5.66 -1.51 0.87
N THR A 160 6.99 -1.50 0.88
CA THR A 160 7.81 -1.63 -0.32
C THR A 160 7.60 -2.99 -0.97
N ALA A 161 7.64 -4.07 -0.18
CA ALA A 161 7.37 -5.43 -0.63
C ALA A 161 5.95 -5.57 -1.21
N SER A 162 4.95 -4.98 -0.55
CA SER A 162 3.58 -4.94 -1.06
C SER A 162 3.47 -4.18 -2.38
N GLY A 163 4.12 -3.03 -2.50
CA GLY A 163 4.10 -2.25 -3.73
C GLY A 163 4.78 -2.98 -4.89
N PHE A 164 5.90 -3.66 -4.65
CA PHE A 164 6.53 -4.54 -5.65
C PHE A 164 5.61 -5.70 -6.06
N ALA A 165 4.97 -6.37 -5.09
CA ALA A 165 4.00 -7.42 -5.39
C ALA A 165 2.86 -6.89 -6.27
N SER A 166 2.27 -5.74 -5.92
CA SER A 166 1.23 -5.08 -6.71
C SER A 166 1.71 -4.69 -8.11
N GLY A 167 2.92 -4.14 -8.25
CA GLY A 167 3.45 -3.72 -9.55
C GLY A 167 3.68 -4.88 -10.50
N VAL A 168 4.20 -5.99 -9.97
CA VAL A 168 4.38 -7.23 -10.73
C VAL A 168 3.03 -7.84 -11.09
N ALA A 169 2.07 -7.89 -10.15
CA ALA A 169 0.71 -8.33 -10.44
C ALA A 169 0.08 -7.49 -11.56
N SER A 170 0.27 -6.16 -11.54
CA SER A 170 -0.22 -5.25 -12.57
C SER A 170 0.40 -5.52 -13.94
N ALA A 171 1.73 -5.68 -14.01
CA ALA A 171 2.43 -5.99 -15.26
C ALA A 171 1.99 -7.35 -15.84
N LEU A 172 1.86 -8.37 -15.00
CA LEU A 172 1.38 -9.69 -15.41
C LEU A 172 -0.11 -9.69 -15.82
N THR A 173 -0.93 -8.82 -15.22
CA THR A 173 -2.35 -8.67 -15.57
C THR A 173 -2.55 -8.27 -17.02
N GLN A 174 -1.63 -7.48 -17.61
CA GLN A 174 -1.69 -7.15 -19.03
C GLN A 174 -1.62 -8.41 -19.90
N THR A 175 -0.74 -9.35 -19.57
CA THR A 175 -0.62 -10.64 -20.30
C THR A 175 -1.92 -11.44 -20.25
N VAL A 176 -2.56 -11.51 -19.07
CA VAL A 176 -3.87 -12.17 -18.91
C VAL A 176 -4.97 -11.42 -19.66
N THR A 177 -4.95 -10.09 -19.64
CA THR A 177 -5.97 -9.24 -20.29
C THR A 177 -5.91 -9.35 -21.81
N VAL A 178 -4.70 -9.36 -22.39
CA VAL A 178 -4.49 -9.58 -23.83
C VAL A 178 -5.02 -10.96 -24.22
N ALA A 179 -4.61 -12.02 -23.52
CA ALA A 179 -5.10 -13.37 -23.77
C ALA A 179 -6.63 -13.51 -23.61
N ALA A 180 -7.24 -12.71 -22.73
CA ALA A 180 -8.69 -12.68 -22.54
C ALA A 180 -9.45 -11.95 -23.66
N THR A 181 -8.79 -10.99 -24.31
CA THR A 181 -9.41 -10.12 -25.32
C THR A 181 -9.18 -10.63 -26.74
N ASP A 182 -8.02 -11.23 -26.99
CA ASP A 182 -7.72 -11.96 -28.22
C ASP A 182 -8.51 -13.28 -28.23
N ARG A 183 -9.67 -13.26 -28.89
CA ARG A 183 -10.58 -14.43 -29.05
C ARG A 183 -9.99 -15.56 -29.91
N SER A 184 -8.70 -15.50 -30.24
CA SER A 184 -7.99 -16.44 -31.11
C SER A 184 -7.46 -17.66 -30.37
N GLY A 185 -7.33 -17.62 -29.04
CA GLY A 185 -6.80 -18.72 -28.22
C GLY A 185 -7.72 -19.17 -27.06
N PRO A 186 -7.50 -20.38 -26.49
CA PRO A 186 -8.25 -20.84 -25.32
C PRO A 186 -7.87 -20.03 -24.08
N LEU A 187 -8.87 -19.44 -23.40
CA LEU A 187 -8.70 -18.76 -22.10
C LEU A 187 -8.14 -19.68 -21.01
N LEU A 188 -8.31 -20.99 -21.19
CA LEU A 188 -7.84 -22.04 -20.29
C LEU A 188 -6.50 -22.64 -20.73
N ALA A 189 -5.75 -21.95 -21.59
CA ALA A 189 -4.39 -22.36 -21.91
C ALA A 189 -3.54 -22.42 -20.62
N PRO A 190 -2.71 -23.46 -20.43
CA PRO A 190 -1.91 -23.63 -19.20
C PRO A 190 -1.08 -22.39 -18.84
N GLN A 191 -0.52 -21.70 -19.82
CA GLN A 191 0.23 -20.46 -19.63
C GLN A 191 -0.62 -19.34 -19.01
N VAL A 192 -1.84 -19.11 -19.53
CA VAL A 192 -2.75 -18.08 -19.01
C VAL A 192 -3.15 -18.39 -17.58
N ILE A 193 -3.41 -19.66 -17.29
CA ILE A 193 -3.74 -20.13 -15.93
C ILE A 193 -2.57 -19.87 -14.98
N VAL A 194 -1.34 -20.22 -15.36
CA VAL A 194 -0.14 -19.99 -14.53
C VAL A 194 0.05 -18.50 -14.25
N VAL A 195 -0.04 -17.64 -15.26
CA VAL A 195 0.10 -16.19 -15.08
C VAL A 195 -1.03 -15.63 -14.20
N ALA A 196 -2.27 -16.07 -14.40
CA ALA A 196 -3.39 -15.66 -13.56
C ALA A 196 -3.22 -16.07 -12.09
N LEU A 197 -2.68 -17.27 -11.84
CA LEU A 197 -2.33 -17.72 -10.49
C LEU A 197 -1.21 -16.88 -9.86
N LEU A 198 -0.20 -16.50 -10.64
CA LEU A 198 0.85 -15.58 -10.17
C LEU A 198 0.28 -14.20 -9.81
N VAL A 199 -0.59 -13.64 -10.66
CA VAL A 199 -1.29 -12.38 -10.38
C VAL A 199 -2.07 -12.49 -9.07
N ALA A 200 -2.85 -13.55 -8.89
CA ALA A 200 -3.61 -13.78 -7.67
C ALA A 200 -2.70 -13.92 -6.43
N ALA A 201 -1.60 -14.69 -6.54
CA ALA A 201 -0.65 -14.88 -5.47
C ALA A 201 0.02 -13.57 -5.04
N PHE A 202 0.46 -12.73 -6.00
CA PHE A 202 1.05 -11.43 -5.70
C PHE A 202 0.03 -10.43 -5.17
N ALA A 203 -1.21 -10.42 -5.68
CA ALA A 203 -2.27 -9.55 -5.17
C ALA A 203 -2.61 -9.89 -3.70
N VAL A 204 -2.80 -11.18 -3.39
CA VAL A 204 -3.09 -11.65 -2.04
C VAL A 204 -1.89 -11.44 -1.11
N GLY A 205 -0.68 -11.82 -1.55
CA GLY A 205 0.55 -11.61 -0.79
C GLY A 205 0.81 -10.13 -0.50
N GLY A 206 0.62 -9.27 -1.50
CA GLY A 206 0.67 -7.81 -1.36
C GLY A 206 -0.31 -7.30 -0.32
N LEU A 207 -1.55 -7.79 -0.33
CA LEU A 207 -2.56 -7.38 0.66
C LEU A 207 -2.13 -7.72 2.10
N PHE A 208 -1.57 -8.91 2.35
CA PHE A 208 -1.06 -9.29 3.66
C PHE A 208 0.20 -8.50 4.06
N LEU A 209 1.08 -8.18 3.11
CA LEU A 209 2.24 -7.32 3.33
C LEU A 209 1.79 -5.89 3.69
N SER A 210 0.79 -5.33 2.99
CA SER A 210 0.17 -4.05 3.32
C SER A 210 -0.46 -4.07 4.71
N GLN A 211 -1.21 -5.12 5.05
CA GLN A 211 -1.78 -5.30 6.39
C GLN A 211 -0.70 -5.23 7.47
N THR A 212 0.45 -5.86 7.22
CA THR A 212 1.60 -5.81 8.14
C THR A 212 2.25 -4.43 8.18
N ALA A 213 2.34 -3.75 7.04
CA ALA A 213 2.92 -2.42 6.93
C ALA A 213 2.12 -1.35 7.69
N TYR A 214 0.78 -1.47 7.72
CA TYR A 214 -0.11 -0.51 8.38
C TYR A 214 -0.19 -0.65 9.90
N ARG A 215 0.50 -1.62 10.51
CA ARG A 215 0.57 -1.74 11.99
C ARG A 215 1.13 -0.49 12.66
N GLY A 216 2.09 0.17 11.99
CA GLY A 216 2.69 1.42 12.44
C GLY A 216 1.95 2.67 11.95
N GLY A 217 0.72 2.53 11.43
CA GLY A 217 -0.13 3.57 10.87
C GLY A 217 -0.03 3.75 9.35
N LEU A 218 -0.93 4.54 8.77
CA LEU A 218 -1.24 4.47 7.33
C LEU A 218 -0.42 5.38 6.40
N GLY A 219 -0.21 6.65 6.75
CA GLY A 219 0.29 7.66 5.79
C GLY A 219 1.57 7.28 5.05
N ALA A 220 2.69 7.08 5.76
CA ALA A 220 3.97 6.75 5.13
C ALA A 220 3.97 5.37 4.43
N PRO A 221 3.45 4.28 5.02
CA PRO A 221 3.32 3.00 4.31
C PRO A 221 2.47 3.08 3.05
N LEU A 222 1.31 3.75 3.08
CA LEU A 222 0.44 3.88 1.92
C LEU A 222 1.15 4.65 0.80
N ALA A 223 1.83 5.75 1.14
CA ALA A 223 2.65 6.49 0.18
C ALA A 223 3.73 5.61 -0.48
N VAL A 224 4.40 4.75 0.30
CA VAL A 224 5.38 3.80 -0.24
C VAL A 224 4.73 2.77 -1.17
N VAL A 225 3.58 2.21 -0.80
CA VAL A 225 2.86 1.26 -1.69
C VAL A 225 2.48 1.94 -3.01
N THR A 226 1.93 3.16 -2.93
CA THR A 226 1.51 3.95 -4.10
C THR A 226 2.69 4.32 -5.01
N LEU A 227 3.89 4.51 -4.47
CA LEU A 227 5.11 4.78 -5.25
C LEU A 227 5.77 3.52 -5.81
N ALA A 228 5.88 2.46 -5.00
CA ALA A 228 6.61 1.26 -5.37
C ALA A 228 5.90 0.50 -6.50
N ASN A 229 4.56 0.53 -6.55
CA ASN A 229 3.78 -0.09 -7.62
C ASN A 229 4.15 0.43 -9.04
N PRO A 230 4.04 1.73 -9.34
CA PRO A 230 4.41 2.27 -10.65
C PRO A 230 5.91 2.16 -10.94
N VAL A 231 6.78 2.25 -9.92
CA VAL A 231 8.24 2.07 -10.11
C VAL A 231 8.56 0.63 -10.51
N ALA A 232 7.92 -0.36 -9.89
CA ALA A 232 8.08 -1.76 -10.24
C ALA A 232 7.56 -2.07 -11.64
N ALA A 233 6.37 -1.55 -11.98
CA ALA A 233 5.79 -1.70 -13.31
C ALA A 233 6.70 -1.06 -14.39
N ALA A 234 7.19 0.16 -14.15
CA ALA A 234 8.11 0.84 -15.07
C ALA A 234 9.43 0.09 -15.23
N ALA A 235 9.99 -0.48 -14.15
CA ALA A 235 11.21 -1.29 -14.25
C ALA A 235 11.02 -2.51 -15.15
N ILE A 236 9.88 -3.20 -15.05
CA ILE A 236 9.53 -4.34 -15.91
C ILE A 236 9.36 -3.86 -17.36
N GLY A 237 8.60 -2.78 -17.58
CA GLY A 237 8.37 -2.21 -18.91
C GLY A 237 9.67 -1.84 -19.62
N LEU A 238 10.56 -1.12 -18.94
CA LEU A 238 11.84 -0.66 -19.49
C LEU A 238 12.84 -1.79 -19.78
N THR A 239 12.81 -2.88 -19.00
CA THR A 239 13.82 -3.95 -19.11
C THR A 239 13.38 -5.12 -19.96
N LEU A 240 12.09 -5.45 -19.98
CA LEU A 240 11.56 -6.66 -20.62
C LEU A 240 10.60 -6.36 -21.76
N LEU A 241 9.91 -5.21 -21.73
CA LEU A 241 8.93 -4.84 -22.76
C LEU A 241 9.46 -3.79 -23.74
N GLY A 242 10.75 -3.46 -23.65
CA GLY A 242 11.41 -2.50 -24.53
C GLY A 242 10.90 -1.06 -24.42
N GLU A 243 10.15 -0.74 -23.35
CA GLU A 243 9.65 0.61 -23.14
C GLU A 243 10.80 1.60 -22.94
N ARG A 244 10.53 2.87 -23.23
CA ARG A 244 11.50 3.95 -23.03
C ARG A 244 10.86 5.08 -22.24
N LEU A 245 11.65 5.67 -21.35
CA LEU A 245 11.26 6.91 -20.70
C LEU A 245 11.07 8.00 -21.77
N GLN A 246 9.94 8.70 -21.66
CA GLN A 246 9.66 9.84 -22.52
C GLN A 246 10.55 11.03 -22.15
N GLY A 247 10.99 11.80 -23.15
CA GLY A 247 11.79 13.00 -22.96
C GLY A 247 13.31 12.79 -22.84
N GLY A 248 13.82 11.58 -23.13
CA GLY A 248 15.26 11.31 -23.19
C GLY A 248 16.01 11.67 -21.90
N VAL A 249 17.14 12.37 -22.02
CA VAL A 249 17.96 12.80 -20.86
C VAL A 249 17.18 13.72 -19.93
N ALA A 250 16.36 14.64 -20.46
CA ALA A 250 15.52 15.52 -19.64
C ALA A 250 14.45 14.73 -18.87
N GLY A 251 13.87 13.70 -19.51
CA GLY A 251 12.97 12.74 -18.89
C GLY A 251 13.64 11.99 -17.73
N LEU A 252 14.89 11.56 -17.90
CA LEU A 252 15.66 10.91 -16.84
C LEU A 252 15.85 11.84 -15.62
N PHE A 253 16.22 13.10 -15.84
CA PHE A 253 16.35 14.07 -14.75
C PHE A 253 15.01 14.36 -14.06
N LEU A 254 13.91 14.44 -14.83
CA LEU A 254 12.57 14.62 -14.29
C LEU A 254 12.14 13.41 -13.45
N ALA A 255 12.40 12.20 -13.93
CA ALA A 255 12.13 10.96 -13.20
C ALA A 255 12.94 10.88 -11.90
N ALA A 256 14.24 11.17 -11.97
CA ALA A 256 15.13 11.17 -10.80
C ALA A 256 14.73 12.24 -9.77
N GLY A 257 14.42 13.46 -10.23
CA GLY A 257 13.92 14.53 -9.38
C GLY A 257 12.56 14.20 -8.75
N GLY A 258 11.65 13.62 -9.55
CA GLY A 258 10.36 13.12 -9.08
C GLY A 258 10.50 12.06 -8.00
N ALA A 259 11.36 11.06 -8.21
CA ALA A 259 11.69 10.03 -7.22
C ALA A 259 12.26 10.63 -5.93
N ALA A 260 13.17 11.61 -6.03
CA ALA A 260 13.74 12.28 -4.87
C ALA A 260 12.69 13.06 -4.07
N ILE A 261 11.82 13.82 -4.76
CA ILE A 261 10.72 14.57 -4.14
C ILE A 261 9.73 13.61 -3.46
N ALA A 262 9.39 12.51 -4.12
CA ALA A 262 8.51 11.49 -3.59
C ALA A 262 9.08 10.82 -2.34
N ALA A 263 10.36 10.41 -2.39
CA ALA A 263 11.07 9.84 -1.25
C ALA A 263 11.13 10.83 -0.08
N TYR A 264 11.38 12.11 -0.36
CA TYR A 264 11.35 13.15 0.66
C TYR A 264 9.94 13.31 1.27
N GLY A 265 8.88 13.26 0.46
CA GLY A 265 7.49 13.24 0.92
C GLY A 265 7.21 12.08 1.88
N VAL A 266 7.69 10.87 1.58
CA VAL A 266 7.61 9.71 2.47
C VAL A 266 8.35 9.95 3.78
N VAL A 267 9.58 10.49 3.73
CA VAL A 267 10.34 10.82 4.95
C VAL A 267 9.58 11.84 5.81
N VAL A 268 8.98 12.85 5.20
CA VAL A 268 8.12 13.83 5.88
C VAL A 268 6.93 13.12 6.56
N LEU A 269 6.27 12.18 5.88
CA LEU A 269 5.18 11.39 6.47
C LEU A 269 5.64 10.52 7.65
N THR A 270 6.84 9.93 7.60
CA THR A 270 7.36 9.11 8.72
C THR A 270 7.63 9.92 9.99
N ARG A 271 7.90 11.21 9.85
CA ARG A 271 8.22 12.11 10.96
C ARG A 271 7.00 12.79 11.56
N SER A 272 5.79 12.54 11.03
CA SER A 272 4.58 13.17 11.59
C SER A 272 4.33 12.63 12.99
N PRO A 273 4.23 13.51 14.01
CA PRO A 273 3.82 13.11 15.34
C PRO A 273 2.48 12.40 15.24
N ARG A 274 2.44 11.14 15.68
CA ARG A 274 1.19 10.47 15.99
C ARG A 274 0.97 10.69 17.47
N ASP A 275 -0.09 11.39 17.81
CA ASP A 275 -0.46 11.66 19.19
C ASP A 275 -0.38 10.36 20.01
N GLU A 276 0.61 10.30 20.89
CA GLU A 276 0.75 9.32 21.96
C GLU A 276 -0.34 9.57 23.02
N VAL A 277 -1.61 9.55 22.63
CA VAL A 277 -2.75 9.70 23.57
C VAL A 277 -3.13 8.36 24.20
N HIS A 278 -2.36 7.28 23.97
CA HIS A 278 -2.56 5.99 24.64
C HIS A 278 -1.42 5.56 25.57
N SER A 279 -0.48 6.46 25.89
CA SER A 279 0.55 6.22 26.90
C SER A 279 0.46 7.14 28.11
N ARG A 280 -0.49 8.08 28.15
CA ARG A 280 -0.91 8.66 29.44
C ARG A 280 -1.89 7.69 30.08
N THR A 281 -1.37 6.75 30.85
CA THR A 281 -2.13 6.14 31.94
C THR A 281 -2.75 7.27 32.76
N PRO A 282 -4.09 7.42 32.85
CA PRO A 282 -4.70 8.27 33.86
C PRO A 282 -4.69 7.46 35.17
N ALA A 283 -3.51 7.26 35.75
CA ALA A 283 -3.37 6.66 37.05
C ALA A 283 -2.09 7.17 37.69
N GLU A 284 -2.17 8.38 38.26
CA GLU A 284 -1.37 8.77 39.43
C GLU A 284 -1.87 10.06 40.11
N ASP A 285 -2.70 10.88 39.45
CA ASP A 285 -3.19 12.15 40.05
C ASP A 285 -4.55 12.07 40.79
N PHE A 286 -5.14 10.89 41.01
CA PHE A 286 -6.47 10.77 41.64
C PHE A 286 -6.61 9.70 42.73
N LEU A 287 -5.53 9.33 43.41
CA LEU A 287 -5.68 8.67 44.71
C LEU A 287 -5.67 9.74 45.81
N PRO A 288 -6.83 10.10 46.41
CA PRO A 288 -6.79 10.84 47.67
C PRO A 288 -6.00 9.99 48.67
N SER A 289 -4.97 10.60 49.26
CA SER A 289 -4.21 10.04 50.37
C SER A 289 -5.17 9.52 51.43
N ILE A 290 -5.21 8.21 51.64
CA ILE A 290 -5.97 7.57 52.73
C ILE A 290 -5.28 7.98 54.04
N PRO A 291 -5.95 8.71 54.95
CA PRO A 291 -5.39 9.01 56.27
C PRO A 291 -5.49 7.77 57.16
N ASP A 292 -4.40 7.54 57.92
CA ASP A 292 -4.29 6.66 59.09
C ASP A 292 -4.62 5.17 58.91
N GLN A 293 -3.61 4.41 58.51
CA GLN A 293 -3.45 3.01 58.95
C GLN A 293 -2.51 3.01 60.16
N PRO A 294 -2.91 2.48 61.33
CA PRO A 294 -2.03 2.41 62.50
C PRO A 294 -0.86 1.47 62.23
N GLU A 295 0.36 1.91 62.56
CA GLU A 295 1.58 1.10 62.48
C GLU A 295 1.41 -0.24 63.24
N PRO A 296 1.84 -1.38 62.66
CA PRO A 296 1.90 -2.62 63.40
C PRO A 296 2.98 -2.51 64.50
N ALA A 297 2.53 -2.60 65.76
CA ALA A 297 3.36 -2.58 66.95
C ALA A 297 4.52 -3.58 66.84
N ALA A 298 5.75 -3.09 67.00
CA ALA A 298 6.94 -3.90 67.09
C ALA A 298 6.87 -4.82 68.32
N LEU A 299 6.66 -6.12 68.08
CA LEU A 299 6.80 -7.17 69.09
C LEU A 299 8.29 -7.31 69.46
N HIS A 300 8.68 -6.70 70.58
CA HIS A 300 9.95 -6.99 71.25
C HIS A 300 9.93 -8.41 71.81
N LEU A 301 10.65 -9.33 71.15
CA LEU A 301 11.00 -10.63 71.72
C LEU A 301 12.32 -10.49 72.48
N SER A 302 12.23 -10.33 73.80
CA SER A 302 13.34 -10.52 74.73
C SER A 302 13.67 -12.01 74.82
N SER A 303 14.90 -12.38 74.46
CA SER A 303 15.45 -13.73 74.68
C SER A 303 16.12 -13.81 76.06
N PRO A 304 16.05 -14.97 76.76
CA PRO A 304 16.77 -15.19 78.02
C PRO A 304 18.28 -15.40 77.82
#